data_AF-A0A7C5R7T0-F1
#
_entry.id   AF-A0A7C5R7T0-F1
#
_cell.length_a   1.000
_cell.length_b   1.000
_cell.length_c   1.000
_cell.angle_alpha   90.00
_cell.angle_beta   90.00
_cell.angle_gamma   90.00
#
_symmetry.space_group_name_H-M   'P 1'
#
loop_
_entity.id
_entity.type
_entity.pdbx_description
1 polymer ?
#
loop_
_entity_poly.entity_id
_entity_poly.type
_entity_poly.pdbx_seq_one_letter_code
_entity_poly.pdbx_strand_id
1 'polypeptide(L)'
;MAEILRTRAPFSTKKTYPAKLRSVHERPVINRRSPVCLLRLEFEIYSSLENCTDGVLHNTGMLASQDVIVGPGIRMDGDDRVASFANALGLKGGWDDPRSWLNLVKKPTWVTIQFAPKEPPECRNPFRRIEAFNPDKYRVDDNWPPVGDWGRVKDAAEAFNMSVSTMRRRIDALKEDYGDELVRYTAGKHRRVNLRLLSKLLY
;
A
#
# COMPACT_ATOMS: atom_id res chain seq x y z
N MET A 1 -16.87 15.35 -10.20
CA MET A 1 -15.99 14.18 -9.99
C MET A 1 -15.63 14.13 -8.52
N ALA A 2 -16.14 13.17 -7.77
CA ALA A 2 -15.87 13.06 -6.34
C ALA A 2 -14.45 12.51 -6.16
N GLU A 3 -13.57 13.32 -5.59
CA GLU A 3 -12.27 12.89 -5.09
C GLU A 3 -12.55 11.91 -3.95
N ILE A 4 -12.41 10.60 -4.24
CA ILE A 4 -12.51 9.55 -3.22
C ILE A 4 -11.39 9.84 -2.22
N LEU A 5 -11.76 10.40 -1.06
CA LEU A 5 -10.90 10.55 0.11
C LEU A 5 -10.39 9.16 0.49
N ARG A 6 -9.24 8.78 -0.06
CA ARG A 6 -8.51 7.55 0.25
C ARG A 6 -8.00 7.64 1.69
N THR A 7 -8.87 7.35 2.65
CA THR A 7 -8.58 7.29 4.10
C THR A 7 -7.39 6.38 4.36
N ARG A 8 -6.20 6.92 4.65
CA ARG A 8 -4.94 6.15 4.80
C ARG A 8 -4.94 5.33 6.09
N ALA A 9 -5.47 4.12 6.00
CA ALA A 9 -5.49 3.19 7.13
C ALA A 9 -4.06 2.70 7.46
N PRO A 10 -3.77 2.42 8.74
CA PRO A 10 -2.45 1.96 9.14
C PRO A 10 -2.17 0.55 8.61
N PHE A 11 -1.00 0.36 8.00
CA PHE A 11 -0.46 -0.97 7.72
C PHE A 11 0.12 -1.56 9.00
N SER A 12 0.08 -2.90 9.15
CA SER A 12 0.69 -3.55 10.31
C SER A 12 2.21 -3.38 10.28
N THR A 13 2.81 -3.08 11.44
CA THR A 13 4.27 -2.95 11.57
C THR A 13 4.97 -4.31 11.73
N LYS A 14 4.19 -5.39 11.92
CA LYS A 14 4.69 -6.76 12.12
C LYS A 14 4.74 -7.58 10.84
N LYS A 15 4.23 -7.07 9.73
CA LYS A 15 4.06 -7.79 8.47
C LYS A 15 4.85 -7.15 7.34
N THR A 16 5.12 -7.95 6.31
CA THR A 16 5.82 -7.52 5.11
C THR A 16 4.87 -7.54 3.92
N TYR A 17 4.77 -6.40 3.23
CA TYR A 17 3.81 -6.22 2.15
C TYR A 17 4.54 -6.12 0.81
N PRO A 18 4.24 -7.02 -0.15
CA PRO A 18 4.63 -6.82 -1.54
C PRO A 18 3.94 -5.57 -2.09
N ALA A 19 4.68 -4.82 -2.87
CA ALA A 19 4.22 -3.56 -3.41
C ALA A 19 4.77 -3.33 -4.81
N LYS A 20 3.91 -2.82 -5.69
CA LYS A 20 4.26 -2.47 -7.07
C LYS A 20 4.38 -0.97 -7.17
N LEU A 21 5.51 -0.48 -7.70
CA LEU A 21 5.69 0.94 -7.98
C LEU A 21 4.66 1.36 -9.04
N ARG A 22 3.80 2.30 -8.67
CA ARG A 22 2.72 2.82 -9.51
C ARG A 22 3.12 4.12 -10.18
N SER A 23 3.69 5.05 -9.42
CA SER A 23 4.04 6.37 -9.93
C SER A 23 5.29 6.92 -9.24
N VAL A 24 6.04 7.73 -9.99
CA VAL A 24 7.08 8.61 -9.48
C VAL A 24 6.83 9.96 -10.13
N HIS A 25 6.62 10.99 -9.32
CA HIS A 25 6.35 12.32 -9.82
C HIS A 25 7.03 13.39 -8.98
N GLU A 26 7.37 14.50 -9.62
CA GLU A 26 7.93 15.65 -8.93
C GLU A 26 6.85 16.36 -8.11
N ARG A 27 7.17 16.70 -6.87
CA ARG A 27 6.36 17.53 -5.99
C ARG A 27 6.79 18.99 -6.14
N PRO A 28 5.84 19.93 -6.23
CA PRO A 28 6.17 21.33 -6.33
C PRO A 28 6.89 21.81 -5.07
N VAL A 29 7.99 22.54 -5.25
CA VAL A 29 8.73 23.22 -4.18
C VAL A 29 8.73 24.71 -4.52
N ILE A 30 8.04 25.51 -3.72
CA ILE A 30 7.80 26.95 -3.99
C ILE A 30 9.13 27.73 -4.12
N ASN A 31 10.11 27.42 -3.27
CA ASN A 31 11.39 28.12 -3.22
C ASN A 31 12.51 27.34 -3.95
N ARG A 32 12.22 26.75 -5.12
CA ARG A 32 13.21 25.97 -5.86
C ARG A 32 14.34 26.86 -6.39
N ARG A 33 15.46 26.88 -5.66
CA ARG A 33 16.70 27.60 -6.03
C ARG A 33 17.84 26.66 -6.47
N SER A 34 17.65 25.36 -6.32
CA SER A 34 18.66 24.31 -6.51
C SER A 34 18.16 23.27 -7.51
N PRO A 35 19.05 22.56 -8.25
CA PRO A 35 18.68 21.43 -9.11
C PRO A 35 18.08 20.23 -8.34
N VAL A 36 17.99 20.31 -7.01
CA VAL A 36 17.30 19.35 -6.16
C VAL A 36 15.79 19.31 -6.46
N CYS A 37 15.26 18.09 -6.54
CA CYS A 37 13.85 17.74 -6.71
C CYS A 37 13.32 17.03 -5.45
N LEU A 38 12.10 17.35 -5.04
CA LEU A 38 11.32 16.50 -4.17
C LEU A 38 10.50 15.55 -5.04
N LEU A 39 10.76 14.25 -4.95
CA LEU A 39 10.03 13.22 -5.68
C LEU A 39 9.07 12.51 -4.72
N ARG A 40 7.86 12.20 -5.21
CA ARG A 40 6.93 11.30 -4.53
C ARG A 40 6.90 9.98 -5.28
N LEU A 41 7.18 8.91 -4.56
CA LEU A 41 7.04 7.54 -5.01
C LEU A 41 5.72 6.99 -4.45
N GLU A 42 4.88 6.41 -5.29
CA GLU A 42 3.63 5.78 -4.90
C GLU A 42 3.64 4.31 -5.26
N PHE A 43 3.19 3.49 -4.32
CA PHE A 43 3.18 2.04 -4.42
C PHE A 43 1.78 1.50 -4.20
N GLU A 44 1.35 0.60 -5.07
CA GLU A 44 0.17 -0.25 -4.86
C GLU A 44 0.54 -1.39 -3.95
N ILE A 45 -0.24 -1.57 -2.88
CA ILE A 45 0.03 -2.57 -1.85
C ILE A 45 -0.79 -3.83 -2.10
N TYR A 46 -0.13 -4.98 -1.99
CA TYR A 46 -0.74 -6.30 -2.09
C TYR A 46 -0.85 -6.95 -0.70
N SER A 47 -1.61 -8.05 -0.62
CA SER A 47 -1.73 -8.88 0.58
C SER A 47 -0.34 -9.24 1.14
N SER A 48 -0.21 -9.22 2.47
CA SER A 48 1.08 -9.50 3.12
C SER A 48 1.60 -10.90 2.80
N LEU A 49 2.93 -11.07 2.79
CA LEU A 49 3.56 -12.35 2.47
C LEU A 49 3.14 -13.45 3.45
N GLU A 50 2.95 -13.10 4.72
CA GLU A 50 2.53 -14.03 5.78
C GLU A 50 1.09 -14.55 5.59
N ASN A 51 0.28 -13.85 4.80
CA ASN A 51 -1.10 -14.19 4.53
C ASN A 51 -1.32 -14.75 3.12
N CYS A 52 -0.24 -14.95 2.36
CA CYS A 52 -0.28 -15.50 1.01
C CYS A 52 -0.40 -17.03 1.07
N THR A 53 -1.60 -17.55 1.36
CA THR A 53 -1.83 -18.98 1.59
C THR A 53 -1.76 -19.83 0.33
N ASP A 54 -2.04 -19.25 -0.83
CA ASP A 54 -2.13 -19.99 -2.11
C ASP A 54 -1.10 -19.52 -3.15
N GLY A 55 -0.06 -18.79 -2.73
CA GLY A 55 0.89 -18.15 -3.64
C GLY A 55 0.27 -17.05 -4.49
N VAL A 56 -0.88 -16.50 -4.08
CA VAL A 56 -1.58 -15.41 -4.77
C VAL A 56 -1.38 -14.09 -4.02
N LEU A 57 -0.97 -13.05 -4.74
CA LEU A 57 -0.88 -11.69 -4.24
C LEU A 57 -2.10 -10.90 -4.70
N HIS A 58 -2.97 -10.56 -3.75
CA HIS A 58 -4.19 -9.81 -4.03
C HIS A 58 -3.94 -8.32 -3.87
N ASN A 59 -4.32 -7.52 -4.89
CA ASN A 59 -4.27 -6.07 -4.78
C ASN A 59 -5.24 -5.60 -3.69
N THR A 60 -4.75 -4.81 -2.73
CA THR A 60 -5.57 -4.33 -1.61
C THR A 60 -6.38 -3.08 -1.94
N GLY A 61 -6.11 -2.45 -3.09
CA GLY A 61 -6.60 -1.11 -3.45
C GLY A 61 -5.99 0.02 -2.61
N MET A 62 -5.05 -0.29 -1.70
CA MET A 62 -4.38 0.71 -0.87
C MET A 62 -3.09 1.19 -1.54
N LEU A 63 -2.77 2.47 -1.31
CA LEU A 63 -1.50 3.05 -1.70
C LEU A 63 -0.64 3.38 -0.48
N ALA A 64 0.65 3.11 -0.61
CA ALA A 64 1.68 3.72 0.23
C ALA A 64 2.46 4.75 -0.59
N SER A 65 2.98 5.78 0.08
CA SER A 65 3.74 6.83 -0.59
C SER A 65 4.92 7.24 0.27
N GLN A 66 6.08 7.44 -0.35
CA GLN A 66 7.26 8.00 0.30
C GLN A 66 7.78 9.17 -0.53
N ASP A 67 8.15 10.25 0.14
CA ASP A 67 8.82 11.38 -0.50
C ASP A 67 10.34 11.21 -0.34
N VAL A 68 11.08 11.48 -1.40
CA VAL A 68 12.55 11.38 -1.47
C VAL A 68 13.09 12.65 -2.12
N ILE A 69 14.18 13.19 -1.58
CA ILE A 69 14.85 14.36 -2.13
C ILE A 69 16.03 13.88 -2.97
N VAL A 70 16.11 14.31 -4.23
CA VAL A 70 17.13 13.88 -5.20
C VAL A 70 17.73 15.10 -5.88
N GLY A 71 19.04 15.15 -6.04
CA GLY A 71 19.69 16.15 -6.89
C GLY A 71 21.20 16.21 -6.72
N PRO A 72 21.87 16.99 -7.58
CA PRO A 72 23.30 17.23 -7.49
C PRO A 72 23.69 17.79 -6.11
N GLY A 73 24.73 17.22 -5.52
CA GLY A 73 25.26 17.66 -4.21
C GLY A 73 24.59 17.04 -2.99
N ILE A 74 23.55 16.21 -3.17
CA ILE A 74 23.08 15.33 -2.10
C ILE A 74 24.00 14.11 -2.06
N ARG A 75 24.75 13.97 -0.98
CA ARG A 75 25.61 12.80 -0.72
C ARG A 75 24.75 11.58 -0.40
N MET A 76 24.40 10.83 -1.44
CA MET A 76 23.62 9.59 -1.33
C MET A 76 24.44 8.42 -0.77
N ASP A 77 25.77 8.51 -0.86
CA ASP A 77 26.75 7.54 -0.37
C ASP A 77 26.84 7.47 1.16
N GLY A 78 26.32 8.48 1.88
CA GLY A 78 26.20 8.50 3.34
C GLY A 78 24.77 8.46 3.88
N ASP A 79 23.76 8.44 3.00
CA ASP A 79 22.35 8.31 3.39
C ASP A 79 21.88 6.87 3.13
N ASP A 80 22.08 6.02 4.14
CA ASP A 80 21.70 4.59 4.11
C ASP A 80 20.24 4.38 3.69
N ARG A 81 19.36 5.35 3.95
CA ARG A 81 17.94 5.23 3.60
C ARG A 81 17.74 5.43 2.11
N VAL A 82 18.27 6.50 1.51
CA VAL A 82 18.11 6.73 0.07
C VAL A 82 18.82 5.64 -0.74
N ALA A 83 20.00 5.20 -0.31
CA ALA A 83 20.69 4.07 -0.91
C ALA A 83 19.84 2.78 -0.86
N SER A 84 19.19 2.50 0.28
CA SER A 84 18.28 1.34 0.40
C SER A 84 17.10 1.42 -0.58
N PHE A 85 16.50 2.59 -0.75
CA PHE A 85 15.43 2.81 -1.74
C PHE A 85 15.94 2.61 -3.17
N ALA A 86 17.06 3.23 -3.54
CA ALA A 86 17.62 3.13 -4.87
C ALA A 86 17.96 1.67 -5.22
N ASN A 87 18.55 0.94 -4.27
CA ASN A 87 18.86 -0.49 -4.42
C ASN A 87 17.59 -1.34 -4.56
N ALA A 88 16.59 -1.14 -3.70
CA ALA A 88 15.33 -1.88 -3.77
C ALA A 88 14.60 -1.66 -5.11
N LEU A 89 14.71 -0.45 -5.67
CA LEU A 89 14.11 -0.09 -6.96
C LEU A 89 14.99 -0.46 -8.17
N GLY A 90 16.18 -1.02 -7.94
CA GLY A 90 17.09 -1.45 -9.00
C GLY A 90 17.80 -0.32 -9.75
N LEU A 91 17.92 0.87 -9.15
CA LEU A 91 18.73 1.96 -9.71
C LEU A 91 20.21 1.61 -9.57
N LYS A 92 20.84 1.15 -10.64
CA LYS A 92 22.28 0.81 -10.69
C LYS A 92 23.14 2.03 -11.10
N GLY A 93 22.99 3.15 -10.37
CA GLY A 93 23.65 4.43 -10.64
C GLY A 93 22.67 5.57 -10.97
N GLY A 94 23.18 6.80 -11.06
CA GLY A 94 22.36 8.00 -11.34
C GLY A 94 21.39 8.37 -10.20
N TRP A 95 21.74 8.04 -8.96
CA TRP A 95 20.88 8.27 -7.79
C TRP A 95 20.65 9.75 -7.51
N ASP A 96 21.55 10.60 -7.97
CA ASP A 96 21.52 12.06 -7.89
C ASP A 96 20.79 12.73 -9.06
N ASP A 97 20.44 11.95 -10.10
CA ASP A 97 19.69 12.43 -11.27
C ASP A 97 18.19 12.15 -11.13
N PRO A 98 17.34 13.18 -10.97
CA PRO A 98 15.89 13.00 -10.87
C PRO A 98 15.27 12.26 -12.06
N ARG A 99 15.85 12.35 -13.26
CA ARG A 99 15.32 11.66 -14.46
C ARG A 99 15.44 10.15 -14.33
N SER A 100 16.49 9.65 -13.69
CA SER A 100 16.69 8.23 -13.43
C SER A 100 15.56 7.66 -12.56
N TRP A 101 15.15 8.39 -11.52
CA TRP A 101 14.00 8.03 -10.67
C TRP A 101 12.67 8.11 -11.43
N LEU A 102 12.45 9.18 -12.20
CA LEU A 102 11.23 9.34 -12.99
C LEU A 102 11.07 8.24 -14.06
N ASN A 103 12.17 7.64 -14.52
CA ASN A 103 12.14 6.54 -15.48
C ASN A 103 11.78 5.17 -14.87
N LEU A 104 11.76 5.04 -13.53
CA LEU A 104 11.42 3.77 -12.87
C LEU A 104 10.02 3.27 -13.21
N VAL A 105 9.07 4.17 -13.44
CA VAL A 105 7.67 3.81 -13.79
C VAL A 105 7.54 3.14 -15.15
N LYS A 106 8.56 3.23 -16.02
CA LYS A 106 8.55 2.57 -17.34
C LYS A 106 8.72 1.06 -17.24
N LYS A 107 9.11 0.54 -16.07
CA LYS A 107 9.31 -0.88 -15.83
C LYS A 107 8.45 -1.32 -14.63
N PRO A 108 7.87 -2.54 -14.68
CA PRO A 108 7.19 -3.09 -13.51
C PRO A 108 8.22 -3.31 -12.40
N THR A 109 8.25 -2.39 -11.44
CA THR A 109 9.19 -2.42 -10.31
C THR A 109 8.45 -2.89 -9.07
N TRP A 110 8.96 -3.94 -8.44
CA TRP A 110 8.36 -4.58 -7.28
C TRP A 110 9.31 -4.54 -6.09
N VAL A 111 8.73 -4.25 -4.93
CA VAL A 111 9.45 -4.17 -3.65
C VAL A 111 8.65 -4.85 -2.55
N THR A 112 9.31 -5.19 -1.45
CA THR A 112 8.64 -5.43 -0.18
C THR A 112 8.77 -4.19 0.69
N ILE A 113 7.71 -3.89 1.45
CA ILE A 113 7.69 -2.78 2.39
C ILE A 113 7.32 -3.31 3.76
N GLN A 114 8.16 -3.01 4.75
CA GLN A 114 7.82 -3.13 6.17
C GLN A 114 7.56 -1.72 6.72
N PHE A 115 6.43 -1.54 7.39
CA PHE A 115 6.05 -0.24 7.94
C PHE A 115 6.55 -0.04 9.36
N ALA A 116 6.93 1.19 9.69
CA ALA A 116 7.22 1.63 11.04
C ALA A 116 5.95 2.14 11.74
N PRO A 117 5.94 2.21 13.09
CA PRO A 117 4.87 2.85 13.84
C PRO A 117 4.64 4.29 13.35
N LYS A 118 3.39 4.76 13.43
CA LYS A 118 3.10 6.17 13.15
C LYS A 118 3.67 7.04 14.26
N GLU A 119 4.33 8.13 13.89
CA GLU A 119 4.73 9.17 14.82
C GLU A 119 3.68 10.29 14.78
N PRO A 120 3.07 10.70 15.91
CA PRO A 120 2.17 11.86 15.91
C PRO A 120 2.93 13.13 15.48
N PRO A 121 2.38 13.99 14.61
CA PRO A 121 1.03 14.03 14.04
C PRO A 121 0.89 13.35 12.66
N GLU A 122 1.85 12.54 12.24
CA GLU A 122 1.86 11.97 10.89
C GLU A 122 0.71 10.99 10.66
N CYS A 123 -0.10 11.27 9.64
CA CYS A 123 -1.19 10.38 9.24
C CYS A 123 -0.73 9.17 8.43
N ARG A 124 0.56 9.05 8.08
CA ARG A 124 1.13 7.99 7.23
C ARG A 124 2.07 7.10 8.04
N ASN A 125 2.14 5.81 7.70
CA ASN A 125 3.18 4.95 8.24
C ASN A 125 4.48 5.20 7.47
N PRO A 126 5.58 5.57 8.16
CA PRO A 126 6.88 5.60 7.52
C PRO A 126 7.33 4.20 7.12
N PHE A 127 8.21 4.11 6.13
CA PHE A 127 8.77 2.83 5.70
C PHE A 127 9.93 2.52 6.64
N ARG A 128 9.83 1.40 7.38
CA ARG A 128 10.91 0.89 8.22
C ARG A 128 12.01 0.26 7.36
N ARG A 129 11.60 -0.50 6.35
CA ARG A 129 12.48 -1.23 5.44
C ARG A 129 11.82 -1.34 4.07
N ILE A 130 12.63 -1.25 3.02
CA ILE A 130 12.24 -1.49 1.64
C ILE A 130 13.28 -2.38 0.98
N GLU A 131 12.87 -3.41 0.27
CA GLU A 131 13.77 -4.35 -0.41
C GLU A 131 13.26 -4.72 -1.79
N ALA A 132 14.16 -5.15 -2.68
CA ALA A 132 13.77 -5.66 -3.98
C ALA A 132 12.91 -6.92 -3.84
N PHE A 133 11.82 -7.01 -4.60
CA PHE A 133 10.93 -8.16 -4.59
C PHE A 133 10.77 -8.71 -5.99
N ASN A 134 10.91 -10.03 -6.13
CA ASN A 134 10.56 -10.72 -7.37
C ASN A 134 9.17 -11.37 -7.23
N PRO A 135 8.15 -10.89 -7.95
CA PRO A 135 6.80 -11.47 -7.91
C PRO A 135 6.66 -12.77 -8.72
N ASP A 136 7.65 -13.21 -9.51
CA ASP A 136 7.53 -14.34 -10.45
C ASP A 136 7.09 -15.66 -9.81
N LYS A 137 7.32 -15.83 -8.50
CA LYS A 137 6.89 -17.01 -7.73
C LYS A 137 5.42 -16.95 -7.31
N TYR A 138 4.72 -15.87 -7.62
CA TYR A 138 3.37 -15.59 -7.16
C TYR A 138 2.44 -15.31 -8.34
N ARG A 139 1.18 -15.73 -8.20
CA ARG A 139 0.12 -15.26 -9.09
C ARG A 139 -0.35 -13.90 -8.60
N VAL A 140 -0.26 -12.88 -9.44
CA VAL A 140 -0.72 -11.53 -9.10
C VAL A 140 -2.18 -11.36 -9.55
N ASP A 141 -3.04 -10.98 -8.61
CA ASP A 141 -4.44 -10.66 -8.89
C ASP A 141 -4.68 -9.15 -8.73
N ASP A 142 -4.60 -8.46 -9.87
CA ASP A 142 -4.85 -7.02 -9.99
C ASP A 142 -6.35 -6.68 -10.09
N ASN A 143 -7.20 -7.69 -10.33
CA ASN A 143 -8.66 -7.53 -10.49
C ASN A 143 -9.42 -7.81 -9.20
N TRP A 144 -8.70 -8.03 -8.10
CA TRP A 144 -9.31 -8.08 -6.79
C TRP A 144 -10.14 -6.83 -6.57
N PRO A 145 -11.45 -6.94 -6.30
CA PRO A 145 -12.34 -5.81 -6.37
C PRO A 145 -11.77 -4.65 -5.54
N PRO A 146 -11.48 -3.48 -6.16
CA PRO A 146 -10.99 -2.32 -5.44
C PRO A 146 -12.02 -2.05 -4.38
N VAL A 147 -11.62 -2.26 -3.13
CA VAL A 147 -12.57 -2.55 -2.07
C VAL A 147 -13.47 -1.34 -1.86
N GLY A 148 -14.65 -1.37 -2.48
CA GLY A 148 -15.68 -0.35 -2.32
C GLY A 148 -16.10 -0.34 -0.85
N ASP A 149 -16.26 0.87 -0.30
CA ASP A 149 -16.30 1.08 1.16
C ASP A 149 -17.38 0.23 1.88
N TRP A 150 -18.42 -0.25 1.19
CA TRP A 150 -19.48 -1.09 1.77
C TRP A 150 -20.03 -2.13 0.78
N GLY A 151 -19.73 -3.42 1.01
CA GLY A 151 -20.20 -4.55 0.19
C GLY A 151 -21.16 -5.48 0.94
N ARG A 152 -21.70 -6.48 0.25
CA ARG A 152 -22.48 -7.55 0.90
C ARG A 152 -21.54 -8.57 1.53
N VAL A 153 -22.06 -9.35 2.48
CA VAL A 153 -21.31 -10.47 3.09
C VAL A 153 -20.91 -11.52 2.04
N LYS A 154 -21.73 -11.70 0.99
CA LYS A 154 -21.41 -12.62 -0.11
C LYS A 154 -20.17 -12.12 -0.88
N ASP A 155 -20.15 -10.85 -1.23
CA ASP A 155 -19.02 -10.21 -1.91
C ASP A 155 -17.75 -10.28 -1.04
N ALA A 156 -17.88 -10.12 0.28
CA ALA A 156 -16.78 -10.38 1.22
C ALA A 156 -16.31 -11.83 1.15
N ALA A 157 -17.23 -12.79 1.21
CA ALA A 157 -16.89 -14.22 1.21
C ALA A 157 -16.20 -14.64 -0.10
N GLU A 158 -16.68 -14.14 -1.25
CA GLU A 158 -16.08 -14.33 -2.56
C GLU A 158 -14.71 -13.69 -2.64
N ALA A 159 -14.56 -12.45 -2.15
CA ALA A 159 -13.26 -11.81 -2.02
C ALA A 159 -12.37 -12.70 -1.15
N PHE A 160 -12.61 -12.89 0.13
CA PHE A 160 -11.65 -13.62 0.98
C PHE A 160 -11.55 -15.15 0.75
N ASN A 161 -12.11 -15.69 -0.34
CA ASN A 161 -12.16 -17.13 -0.68
C ASN A 161 -12.63 -18.00 0.49
N MET A 162 -13.71 -17.56 1.15
CA MET A 162 -14.29 -18.22 2.31
C MET A 162 -15.76 -18.56 2.07
N SER A 163 -16.29 -19.54 2.79
CA SER A 163 -17.73 -19.75 2.83
C SER A 163 -18.43 -18.51 3.43
N VAL A 164 -19.63 -18.20 2.93
CA VAL A 164 -20.45 -17.09 3.48
C VAL A 164 -20.69 -17.28 4.98
N SER A 165 -20.84 -18.52 5.45
CA SER A 165 -20.99 -18.83 6.88
C SER A 165 -19.74 -18.51 7.69
N THR A 166 -18.55 -18.86 7.20
CA THR A 166 -17.27 -18.54 7.86
C THR A 166 -17.08 -17.03 7.92
N MET A 167 -17.36 -16.35 6.81
CA MET A 167 -17.28 -14.90 6.73
C MET A 167 -18.24 -14.21 7.71
N ARG A 168 -19.49 -14.68 7.82
CA ARG A 168 -20.46 -14.18 8.82
C ARG A 168 -19.91 -14.29 10.24
N ARG A 169 -19.42 -15.46 10.63
CA ARG A 169 -18.84 -15.68 11.97
C ARG A 169 -17.68 -14.74 12.26
N ARG A 170 -16.78 -14.55 11.28
CA ARG A 170 -15.65 -13.63 11.41
C ARG A 170 -16.10 -12.18 11.58
N ILE A 171 -17.05 -11.72 10.77
CA ILE A 171 -17.58 -10.36 10.88
C ILE A 171 -18.35 -10.19 12.20
N ASP A 172 -19.09 -11.21 12.67
CA ASP A 172 -19.81 -11.14 13.94
C ASP A 172 -18.85 -11.00 15.13
N ALA A 173 -17.77 -11.79 15.16
CA ALA A 173 -16.72 -11.65 16.17
C ALA A 173 -16.07 -10.24 16.15
N LEU A 174 -15.77 -9.73 14.96
CA LEU A 174 -15.19 -8.39 14.82
C LEU A 174 -16.21 -7.25 15.03
N LYS A 175 -17.52 -7.52 14.92
CA LYS A 175 -18.55 -6.50 15.12
C LYS A 175 -18.61 -6.03 16.57
N GLU A 176 -18.28 -6.91 17.52
CA GLU A 176 -18.22 -6.55 18.94
C GLU A 176 -17.22 -5.41 19.19
N ASP A 177 -16.07 -5.44 18.51
CA ASP A 177 -15.00 -4.46 18.69
C ASP A 177 -15.15 -3.21 17.79
N TYR A 178 -15.71 -3.37 16.58
CA TYR A 178 -15.69 -2.32 15.53
C TYR A 178 -17.06 -1.78 15.14
N GLY A 179 -18.16 -2.39 15.61
CA GLY A 179 -19.53 -1.89 15.47
C GLY A 179 -19.90 -1.40 14.07
N ASP A 180 -20.38 -0.14 14.02
CA ASP A 180 -20.88 0.53 12.81
C ASP A 180 -19.80 0.97 11.82
N GLU A 181 -18.52 0.86 12.20
CA GLU A 181 -17.39 1.06 11.29
C GLU A 181 -17.16 -0.15 10.39
N LEU A 182 -17.50 -1.35 10.89
CA LEU A 182 -17.37 -2.61 10.17
C LEU A 182 -18.69 -3.05 9.53
N VAL A 183 -19.82 -2.84 10.20
CA VAL A 183 -21.12 -3.37 9.77
C VAL A 183 -22.16 -2.28 9.77
N ARG A 184 -22.88 -2.11 8.66
CA ARG A 184 -24.05 -1.23 8.58
C ARG A 184 -25.26 -1.98 8.05
N TYR A 185 -26.43 -1.41 8.29
CA TYR A 185 -27.68 -1.93 7.74
C TYR A 185 -28.29 -0.87 6.82
N THR A 186 -28.73 -1.30 5.63
CA THR A 186 -29.54 -0.44 4.74
C THR A 186 -30.92 -0.22 5.35
N ALA A 187 -31.70 0.74 4.83
CA ALA A 187 -33.11 0.93 5.21
C ALA A 187 -33.94 -0.38 5.17
N GLY A 188 -33.68 -1.26 4.19
CA GLY A 188 -34.29 -2.60 4.10
C GLY A 188 -33.71 -3.67 5.04
N LYS A 189 -32.99 -3.28 6.11
CA LYS A 189 -32.30 -4.17 7.07
C LYS A 189 -31.28 -5.16 6.46
N HIS A 190 -30.84 -4.94 5.21
CA HIS A 190 -29.75 -5.74 4.65
C HIS A 190 -28.39 -5.32 5.23
N ARG A 191 -27.63 -6.31 5.68
CA ARG A 191 -26.26 -6.13 6.17
C ARG A 191 -25.36 -5.67 5.02
N ARG A 192 -24.53 -4.67 5.30
CA ARG A 192 -23.39 -4.22 4.52
C ARG A 192 -22.15 -4.28 5.40
N VAL A 193 -21.04 -4.63 4.79
CA VAL A 193 -19.77 -4.83 5.47
C VAL A 193 -18.78 -3.88 4.86
N ASN A 194 -18.03 -3.19 5.70
CA ASN A 194 -16.92 -2.38 5.27
C ASN A 194 -15.82 -3.32 4.84
N LEU A 195 -15.85 -3.72 3.56
CA LEU A 195 -14.91 -4.70 3.01
C LEU A 195 -13.47 -4.22 3.18
N ARG A 196 -13.26 -2.90 3.19
CA ARG A 196 -11.94 -2.28 3.32
C ARG A 196 -11.43 -2.42 4.75
N LEU A 197 -12.25 -2.14 5.75
CA LEU A 197 -11.90 -2.41 7.14
C LEU A 197 -11.72 -3.91 7.37
N LEU A 198 -12.66 -4.72 6.87
CA LEU A 198 -12.61 -6.18 6.98
C LEU A 198 -11.31 -6.77 6.41
N SER A 199 -10.85 -6.28 5.27
CA SER A 199 -9.57 -6.72 4.68
C SER A 199 -8.38 -6.50 5.61
N LYS A 200 -8.39 -5.45 6.43
CA LYS A 200 -7.33 -5.18 7.40
C LYS A 200 -7.42 -6.04 8.65
N LEU A 201 -8.63 -6.44 9.03
CA LEU A 201 -8.89 -7.19 10.25
C LEU A 201 -8.71 -8.69 10.05
N LEU A 202 -8.92 -9.17 8.83
CA LEU A 202 -8.67 -10.57 8.46
C LEU A 202 -7.24 -10.82 8.00
N TYR A 203 -6.52 -9.76 7.57
CA TYR A 203 -5.12 -9.82 7.13
C TYR A 203 -4.19 -8.94 7.97
#